data_AF-A0AA42Z7L1-F1
#
_entry.id   AF-A0AA42Z7L1-F1
#
_cell.length_a   1.000
_cell.length_b   1.000
_cell.length_c   1.000
_cell.angle_alpha   90.00
_cell.angle_beta   90.00
_cell.angle_gamma   90.00
#
_symmetry.space_group_name_H-M   'P 1'
#
loop_
_entity.id
_entity.type
_entity.pdbx_description
1 polymer ?
#
loop_
_entity_poly.entity_id
_entity_poly.type
_entity_poly.pdbx_seq_one_letter_code
_entity_poly.pdbx_strand_id
1 'polypeptide(L)' 'MSGLEQEFKGKVVAKNMDATTPESATICKELGFSNHGLVVRDGAGDVLWSQPDHEVVVDDARQAIKGLLDKV' A
#
# COMPACT_ATOMS: atom_id res chain seq x y z
N MET A 1 -1.29 -6.65 9.62
CA MET A 1 -1.79 -5.27 9.45
C MET A 1 -0.74 -4.34 10.05
N SER A 2 -0.24 -3.34 9.30
CA SER A 2 1.04 -2.64 9.55
C SER A 2 1.02 -1.55 10.64
N GLY A 3 -0.10 -1.34 11.35
CA GLY A 3 -0.24 -0.27 12.35
C GLY A 3 -0.39 1.15 11.78
N LEU A 4 -0.12 1.34 10.48
CA LEU A 4 -0.21 2.64 9.78
C LEU A 4 -1.61 3.27 9.86
N GLU A 5 -2.68 2.47 9.83
CA GLU A 5 -4.05 2.99 9.96
C GLU A 5 -4.30 3.65 11.34
N GLN A 6 -3.69 3.14 12.40
CA GLN A 6 -3.78 3.74 13.74
C GLN A 6 -2.93 5.00 13.84
N GLU A 7 -1.72 4.97 13.25
CA GLU A 7 -0.79 6.09 13.23
C GLU A 7 -1.35 7.30 12.46
N PHE A 8 -2.03 7.04 11.34
CA PHE A 8 -2.66 8.05 10.48
C PHE A 8 -4.19 7.99 10.55
N LYS A 9 -4.73 7.94 11.77
CA LYS A 9 -6.16 7.78 12.02
C LYS A 9 -7.00 8.82 11.27
N GLY A 10 -7.96 8.34 10.49
CA GLY A 10 -8.86 9.17 9.68
C GLY A 10 -8.25 9.71 8.38
N LYS A 11 -6.99 9.41 8.09
CA LYS A 11 -6.28 9.81 6.85
C LYS A 11 -5.83 8.62 5.99
N VAL A 12 -5.61 7.47 6.62
CA VAL A 12 -5.23 6.22 5.95
C VAL A 12 -6.29 5.16 6.23
N VAL A 13 -6.58 4.34 5.21
CA VAL A 13 -7.40 3.14 5.31
C VAL A 13 -6.56 1.96 4.84
N ALA A 14 -6.44 0.92 5.67
CA ALA A 14 -5.73 -0.30 5.33
C ALA A 14 -6.73 -1.38 4.90
N LYS A 15 -6.52 -1.97 3.73
CA LYS A 15 -7.32 -3.09 3.23
C LYS A 15 -6.41 -4.25 2.84
N ASN A 16 -6.74 -5.45 3.33
CA ASN A 16 -6.14 -6.67 2.81
C ASN A 16 -6.91 -7.11 1.56
N MET A 17 -6.19 -7.54 0.54
CA MET A 17 -6.78 -8.12 -0.66
C MET A 17 -6.31 -9.56 -0.83
N ASP A 18 -7.22 -10.44 -1.23
CA ASP A 18 -6.90 -11.83 -1.54
C ASP A 18 -6.34 -11.91 -2.96
N ALA A 19 -5.01 -12.08 -3.05
CA ALA A 19 -4.26 -12.17 -4.30
C ALA A 19 -4.64 -13.38 -5.18
N THR A 20 -5.41 -14.35 -4.66
CA THR A 20 -5.85 -15.54 -5.43
C THR A 20 -7.10 -15.29 -6.26
N THR A 21 -7.81 -14.20 -6.01
CA THR A 21 -8.98 -13.80 -6.82
C THR A 21 -8.52 -13.28 -8.19
N PRO A 22 -9.25 -13.53 -9.29
CA PRO A 22 -8.84 -13.09 -10.63
C PRO A 22 -8.62 -11.57 -10.77
N GLU A 23 -9.44 -10.78 -10.08
CA GLU A 23 -9.32 -9.32 -10.03
C GLU A 23 -8.03 -8.89 -9.33
N SER A 24 -7.78 -9.43 -8.13
CA SER A 24 -6.59 -9.06 -7.35
C SER A 24 -5.30 -9.60 -7.98
N ALA A 25 -5.34 -10.77 -8.62
CA ALA A 25 -4.21 -11.33 -9.35
C ALA A 25 -3.77 -10.42 -10.51
N THR A 26 -4.73 -9.79 -11.20
CA THR A 26 -4.44 -8.78 -12.23
C THR A 26 -3.74 -7.58 -11.62
N ILE A 27 -4.27 -7.05 -10.52
CA ILE A 27 -3.68 -5.91 -9.80
C ILE A 27 -2.28 -6.23 -9.29
N CYS A 28 -2.07 -7.42 -8.70
CA CYS A 28 -0.76 -7.87 -8.25
C CYS A 28 0.23 -7.92 -9.43
N LYS A 29 -0.18 -8.43 -10.58
CA LYS A 29 0.66 -8.48 -11.79
C LYS A 29 1.02 -7.08 -12.30
N GLU A 30 0.05 -6.15 -12.34
CA GLU A 30 0.28 -4.75 -12.73
C GLU A 30 1.25 -4.03 -11.80
N LEU A 31 1.18 -4.35 -10.50
CA LEU A 31 2.09 -3.82 -9.47
C LEU A 31 3.44 -4.55 -9.42
N GLY A 32 3.67 -5.59 -10.24
CA GLY A 32 4.90 -6.37 -10.24
C GLY A 32 5.05 -7.33 -9.05
N PHE A 33 3.97 -7.63 -8.33
CA PHE A 33 3.96 -8.55 -7.20
C PHE A 33 3.83 -9.99 -7.69
N SER A 34 4.78 -10.85 -7.31
CA SER A 34 4.77 -12.27 -7.71
C SER A 34 3.84 -13.13 -6.85
N ASN A 35 3.56 -12.72 -5.61
CA ASN A 35 2.73 -13.49 -4.68
C ASN A 35 1.93 -12.57 -3.74
N HIS A 36 2.62 -11.66 -3.05
CA HIS A 36 2.04 -10.64 -2.18
C HIS A 36 2.99 -9.43 -2.12
N GLY A 37 2.52 -8.35 -1.51
CA GLY A 37 3.29 -7.12 -1.34
C GLY A 37 2.45 -6.08 -0.60
N LEU A 38 3.02 -4.89 -0.41
CA LEU A 38 2.33 -3.73 0.12
C LEU A 38 2.32 -2.62 -0.93
N VAL A 39 1.17 -1.98 -1.09
CA VAL A 39 1.02 -0.80 -1.95
C VAL A 39 0.36 0.32 -1.16
N VAL A 40 0.90 1.53 -1.29
CA VAL A 40 0.33 2.77 -0.79
C VAL A 40 -0.20 3.54 -2.00
N ARG A 41 -1.49 3.87 -1.96
CA ARG A 41 -2.15 4.68 -2.98
C ARG A 41 -2.69 5.96 -2.36
N ASP A 42 -2.78 7.01 -3.17
CA ASP A 42 -3.50 8.22 -2.78
C ASP A 42 -5.02 8.06 -2.95
N GLY A 43 -5.76 9.15 -2.69
CA GLY A 43 -7.23 9.17 -2.84
C GLY A 43 -7.74 9.13 -4.28
N ALA A 44 -6.88 9.40 -5.27
CA ALA A 44 -7.20 9.26 -6.69
C ALA A 44 -6.93 7.83 -7.21
N GLY A 45 -6.17 7.03 -6.44
CA GLY A 45 -5.78 5.67 -6.78
C GLY A 45 -4.36 5.56 -7.34
N ASP A 46 -3.62 6.66 -7.41
CA ASP A 46 -2.25 6.68 -7.91
C ASP A 46 -1.30 6.00 -6.90
N VAL A 47 -0.36 5.21 -7.41
CA VAL A 47 0.61 4.50 -6.58
C VAL A 47 1.67 5.48 -6.10
N LEU A 48 1.72 5.71 -4.79
CA LEU A 48 2.74 6.54 -4.15
C LEU A 48 4.00 5.75 -3.82
N TRP A 49 3.80 4.49 -3.43
CA TRP A 49 4.87 3.57 -3.06
C TRP A 49 4.36 2.14 -3.13
N SER A 50 5.24 1.21 -3.50
CA SER A 50 4.92 -0.22 -3.51
C SER A 50 6.17 -1.03 -3.24
N GLN A 51 6.03 -2.12 -2.51
CA GLN A 51 7.10 -3.07 -2.28
C GLN A 51 6.58 -4.50 -2.44
N PRO A 52 7.23 -5.32 -3.30
CA PRO A 52 6.94 -6.73 -3.41
C PRO A 52 7.51 -7.53 -2.23
N ASP A 53 6.90 -8.68 -1.95
CA ASP A 53 7.37 -9.70 -0.99
C ASP A 53 7.27 -9.33 0.50
N HIS A 54 7.80 -10.19 1.38
CA HIS A 54 7.65 -10.16 2.83
C HIS A 54 8.55 -9.14 3.53
N GLU A 55 9.55 -8.60 2.85
CA GLU A 55 10.52 -7.66 3.44
C GLU A 55 10.01 -6.22 3.48
N VAL A 56 8.70 -6.05 3.71
CA VAL A 56 8.06 -4.74 3.72
C VAL A 56 8.73 -3.83 4.76
N VAL A 57 9.38 -2.77 4.27
CA VAL A 57 9.98 -1.73 5.11
C VAL A 57 8.90 -0.72 5.45
N VAL A 58 8.26 -0.91 6.61
CA VAL A 58 7.12 -0.08 7.04
C VAL A 58 7.48 1.40 7.15
N ASP A 59 8.74 1.73 7.43
CA ASP A 59 9.22 3.11 7.48
C ASP A 59 9.18 3.81 6.11
N ASP A 60 9.46 3.10 5.02
CA ASP A 60 9.38 3.67 3.66
C ASP A 60 7.92 3.96 3.29
N ALA A 61 7.02 3.02 3.61
CA ALA A 61 5.58 3.22 3.44
C ALA A 61 5.08 4.43 4.27
N ARG A 62 5.57 4.58 5.50
CA ARG A 62 5.27 5.73 6.38
C ARG A 62 5.77 7.03 5.78
N GLN A 63 6.98 7.07 5.24
CA GLN A 63 7.54 8.27 4.60
C GLN A 63 6.74 8.67 3.36
N ALA A 64 6.30 7.71 2.54
CA ALA A 64 5.45 7.99 1.39
C ALA A 64 4.12 8.64 1.80
N ILE A 65 3.48 8.12 2.87
CA ILE A 65 2.24 8.69 3.42
C ILE A 65 2.47 10.12 3.93
N LYS A 66 3.51 10.34 4.76
CA LYS A 66 3.84 11.68 5.28
C LYS A 66 4.12 12.67 4.14
N GLY A 67 4.90 12.25 3.15
CA GLY A 67 5.24 13.07 1.99
C GLY A 67 4.02 13.51 1.16
N LEU A 68 2.92 12.76 1.18
CA LEU A 68 1.64 13.22 0.63
C LEU A 68 0.96 14.20 1.59
N LEU A 69 0.83 13.83 2.86
CA LEU A 69 0.10 14.61 3.85
C LEU A 69 0.71 15.99 4.15
N ASP A 70 2.03 16.14 4.04
CA ASP A 70 2.73 17.43 4.20
C ASP A 70 2.54 18.38 2.99
N LYS A 71 2.04 17.87 1.85
CA LYS A 71 1.78 18.68 0.64
C LYS A 71 0.34 19.20 0.56
N VAL A 72 -0.53 18.78 1.49
CA VAL A 72 -1.97 19.10 1.53
C VAL A 72 -2.25 20.18 2.55
#